data_AF-A0A1G7GZM6-F1
#
_entry.id   AF-A0A1G7GZM6-F1
#
_cell.length_a   1.000
_cell.length_b   1.000
_cell.length_c   1.000
_cell.angle_alpha   90.00
_cell.angle_beta   90.00
_cell.angle_gamma   90.00
#
_symmetry.space_group_name_H-M   'P 1'
#
loop_
_entity.id
_entity.type
_entity.pdbx_description
1 polymer ?
#
loop_
_entity_poly.entity_id
_entity_poly.type
_entity_poly.pdbx_seq_one_letter_code
_entity_poly.pdbx_strand_id
1 'polypeptide(L)'
;MSNEKVTLRDLVLDKPFTYKLSVMLESRLIGYKHFYLFCDEIIDVYTKPPYWIIQLAVTKYQASAISIVNHYLYSEPFIENDPKLYDQYIACLYLRYARNELSWASFLCKSGEYSDGTGSVKEPCEYFYDLLNEFEESEYSSELEKHQLFGVVEKFRSDIDAMNPIYQMFRGYYKKYVNRNL
;
A
#
# COMPACT_ATOMS: atom_id res chain seq x y z
N MET A 1 -8.20 -23.72 3.89
CA MET A 1 -8.67 -22.64 4.80
C MET A 1 -9.54 -21.72 3.96
N SER A 2 -10.76 -21.42 4.43
CA SER A 2 -11.81 -20.78 3.64
C SER A 2 -11.38 -19.41 3.14
N ASN A 3 -11.43 -19.23 1.82
CA ASN A 3 -11.46 -17.92 1.18
C ASN A 3 -12.85 -17.33 1.46
N GLU A 4 -13.09 -16.83 2.68
CA GLU A 4 -14.25 -15.99 2.93
C GLU A 4 -14.06 -14.73 2.09
N LYS A 5 -14.86 -14.62 1.02
CA LYS A 5 -15.00 -13.36 0.29
C LYS A 5 -15.55 -12.36 1.30
N VAL A 6 -14.69 -11.51 1.84
CA VAL A 6 -15.11 -10.30 2.57
C VAL A 6 -16.10 -9.58 1.65
N THR A 7 -17.37 -9.53 2.06
CA THR A 7 -18.35 -8.75 1.32
C THR A 7 -18.19 -7.29 1.75
N LEU A 8 -18.39 -6.33 0.84
CA LEU A 8 -18.21 -4.90 1.17
C LEU A 8 -19.12 -4.41 2.30
N ARG A 9 -20.18 -5.17 2.62
CA ARG A 9 -21.05 -4.90 3.76
C ARG A 9 -20.38 -5.15 5.10
N ASP A 10 -19.35 -5.98 5.13
CA ASP A 10 -18.59 -6.35 6.34
C ASP A 10 -17.32 -5.51 6.50
N LEU A 11 -17.02 -4.63 5.53
CA LEU A 11 -15.82 -3.79 5.56
C LEU A 11 -16.02 -2.65 6.55
N VAL A 12 -15.21 -2.62 7.61
CA VAL A 12 -15.22 -1.51 8.56
C VAL A 12 -14.31 -0.39 8.04
N LEU A 13 -14.87 0.79 7.78
CA LEU A 13 -14.16 1.98 7.32
C LEU A 13 -13.59 2.78 8.50
N ASP A 14 -12.81 2.11 9.35
CA ASP A 14 -12.18 2.70 10.53
C ASP A 14 -10.79 3.29 10.24
N LYS A 15 -10.14 3.83 11.27
CA LYS A 15 -8.79 4.38 11.18
C LYS A 15 -7.73 3.33 10.78
N PRO A 16 -7.72 2.10 11.34
CA PRO A 16 -6.85 1.04 10.86
C PRO A 16 -6.98 0.76 9.35
N PHE A 17 -8.20 0.64 8.81
CA PHE A 17 -8.39 0.48 7.37
C PHE A 17 -7.89 1.71 6.59
N THR A 18 -8.22 2.90 7.08
CA THR A 18 -7.83 4.18 6.49
C THR A 18 -6.32 4.35 6.44
N TYR A 19 -5.59 3.92 7.47
CA TYR A 19 -4.14 3.92 7.48
C TYR A 19 -3.59 3.09 6.32
N LYS A 20 -4.07 1.85 6.17
CA LYS A 20 -3.66 0.97 5.06
C LYS A 20 -3.96 1.59 3.70
N LEU A 21 -5.13 2.23 3.56
CA LEU A 21 -5.50 2.98 2.36
C LEU A 21 -4.52 4.13 2.10
N SER A 22 -4.15 4.89 3.13
CA SER A 22 -3.17 5.96 3.01
C SER A 22 -1.82 5.45 2.54
N VAL A 23 -1.30 4.39 3.17
CA VAL A 23 -0.02 3.78 2.79
C VAL A 23 -0.02 3.30 1.33
N MET A 24 -1.11 2.67 0.86
CA MET A 24 -1.20 2.27 -0.54
C MET A 24 -1.23 3.46 -1.50
N LEU A 25 -1.80 4.60 -1.10
CA LEU A 25 -1.80 5.83 -1.88
C LEU A 25 -0.41 6.49 -1.89
N GLU A 26 0.24 6.60 -0.72
CA GLU A 26 1.56 7.21 -0.56
C GLU A 26 2.64 6.43 -1.30
N SER A 27 2.60 5.09 -1.22
CA SER A 27 3.49 4.19 -1.97
C SER A 27 3.16 4.10 -3.46
N ARG A 28 2.07 4.75 -3.91
CA ARG A 28 1.51 4.68 -5.27
C ARG A 28 1.14 3.26 -5.73
N LEU A 29 0.93 2.33 -4.81
CA LEU A 29 0.43 0.99 -5.13
C LEU A 29 -0.98 1.07 -5.74
N ILE A 30 -1.78 2.05 -5.29
CA ILE A 30 -3.09 2.36 -5.85
C ILE A 30 -3.21 3.85 -6.19
N GLY A 31 -4.22 4.18 -6.99
CA GLY A 31 -4.57 5.54 -7.36
C GLY A 31 -6.01 5.62 -7.88
N TYR A 32 -6.40 6.72 -8.52
CA TYR A 32 -7.81 7.00 -8.89
C TYR A 32 -8.55 5.82 -9.52
N LYS A 33 -7.94 5.18 -10.54
CA LYS A 33 -8.55 4.04 -11.25
C LYS A 33 -8.82 2.82 -10.36
N HIS A 34 -8.16 2.72 -9.22
CA HIS A 34 -8.34 1.64 -8.24
C HIS A 34 -9.45 1.97 -7.25
N PHE A 35 -9.48 3.19 -6.70
CA PHE A 35 -10.41 3.51 -5.62
C PHE A 35 -11.74 4.11 -6.09
N TYR A 36 -11.83 4.63 -7.33
CA TYR A 36 -13.05 5.30 -7.80
C TYR A 36 -14.30 4.40 -7.70
N LEU A 37 -14.24 3.20 -8.27
CA LEU A 37 -15.36 2.25 -8.23
C LEU A 37 -15.59 1.66 -6.83
N PHE A 38 -14.56 1.65 -5.99
CA PHE A 38 -14.70 1.29 -4.58
C PHE A 38 -15.54 2.35 -3.84
N CYS A 39 -15.22 3.63 -4.03
CA CYS A 39 -15.98 4.72 -3.44
C CYS A 39 -17.43 4.74 -3.91
N ASP A 40 -17.69 4.56 -5.22
CA ASP A 40 -19.06 4.46 -5.76
C ASP A 40 -19.85 3.34 -5.06
N GLU A 41 -19.27 2.14 -4.93
CA GLU A 41 -19.95 1.00 -4.30
C GLU A 41 -20.21 1.22 -2.80
N ILE A 42 -19.28 1.87 -2.08
CA ILE A 42 -19.50 2.25 -0.68
C ILE A 42 -20.64 3.27 -0.56
N ILE A 43 -20.69 4.28 -1.44
CA ILE A 43 -21.74 5.29 -1.44
C ILE A 43 -23.12 4.66 -1.69
N ASP A 44 -23.20 3.67 -2.58
CA ASP A 44 -24.44 2.96 -2.89
C ASP A 44 -24.92 2.06 -1.73
N VAL A 45 -24.00 1.42 -1.01
CA VAL A 45 -24.33 0.44 0.04
C VAL A 45 -24.60 1.09 1.39
N TYR A 46 -23.92 2.20 1.72
CA TYR A 46 -24.07 2.86 3.02
C TYR A 46 -25.23 3.85 2.98
N THR A 47 -26.16 3.74 3.95
CA THR A 47 -27.24 4.73 4.11
C THR A 47 -26.72 6.13 4.45
N LYS A 48 -25.55 6.20 5.10
CA LYS A 48 -24.82 7.43 5.44
C LYS A 48 -23.32 7.18 5.24
N PRO A 49 -22.80 7.30 4.00
CA PRO A 49 -21.39 7.05 3.74
C PRO A 49 -20.51 8.08 4.46
N PRO A 50 -19.29 7.70 4.92
CA PRO A 50 -18.36 8.65 5.51
C PRO A 50 -18.03 9.79 4.54
N TYR A 51 -17.99 11.03 5.05
CA TYR A 51 -17.78 12.21 4.20
C TYR A 51 -16.47 12.15 3.40
N TRP A 52 -15.39 11.61 4.00
CA TRP A 52 -14.10 11.47 3.33
C TRP A 52 -14.16 10.51 2.11
N ILE A 53 -15.06 9.51 2.12
CA ILE A 53 -15.29 8.64 0.96
C ILE A 53 -15.94 9.43 -0.18
N ILE A 54 -16.92 10.28 0.14
CA ILE A 54 -17.60 11.14 -0.86
C ILE A 54 -16.58 12.09 -1.50
N GLN A 55 -15.71 12.70 -0.70
CA GLN A 55 -14.64 13.56 -1.21
C GLN A 55 -13.65 12.79 -2.07
N LEU A 56 -13.27 11.58 -1.64
CA LEU A 56 -12.32 10.74 -2.37
C LEU A 56 -12.90 10.31 -3.73
N ALA A 57 -14.19 10.00 -3.81
CA ALA A 57 -14.87 9.55 -5.04
C ALA A 57 -14.69 10.51 -6.23
N VAL A 58 -14.66 11.81 -5.95
CA VAL A 58 -14.52 12.87 -6.97
C VAL A 58 -13.06 13.32 -7.18
N THR A 59 -12.11 12.77 -6.42
CA THR A 59 -10.72 13.22 -6.40
C THR A 59 -9.84 12.38 -7.33
N LYS A 60 -9.36 12.98 -8.42
CA LYS A 60 -8.45 12.31 -9.37
C LYS A 60 -6.97 12.47 -9.04
N TYR A 61 -6.59 13.58 -8.41
CA TYR A 61 -5.20 13.90 -8.13
C TYR A 61 -4.69 13.18 -6.88
N GLN A 62 -3.56 12.48 -7.00
CA GLN A 62 -3.04 11.58 -5.96
C GLN A 62 -2.75 12.32 -4.64
N ALA A 63 -2.11 13.49 -4.69
CA ALA A 63 -1.77 14.22 -3.47
C ALA A 63 -3.03 14.71 -2.72
N SER A 64 -4.08 15.09 -3.46
CA SER A 64 -5.37 15.43 -2.86
C SER A 64 -6.04 14.20 -2.24
N ALA A 65 -5.96 13.03 -2.89
CA ALA A 65 -6.50 11.78 -2.33
C ALA A 65 -5.79 11.41 -1.01
N ILE A 66 -4.46 11.50 -0.98
CA ILE A 66 -3.66 11.31 0.25
C ILE A 66 -4.10 12.30 1.33
N SER A 67 -4.23 13.58 0.99
CA SER A 67 -4.63 14.62 1.94
C SER A 67 -6.02 14.36 2.56
N ILE A 68 -7.00 13.92 1.77
CA ILE A 68 -8.35 13.58 2.24
C ILE A 68 -8.30 12.41 3.23
N VAL A 69 -7.59 11.33 2.86
CA VAL A 69 -7.47 10.13 3.69
C VAL A 69 -6.73 10.44 5.00
N ASN A 70 -5.62 11.18 4.92
CA ASN A 70 -4.85 11.58 6.10
C ASN A 70 -5.64 12.54 7.01
N HIS A 71 -6.45 13.45 6.44
CA HIS A 71 -7.30 14.31 7.24
C HIS A 71 -8.27 13.51 8.13
N TYR A 72 -8.89 12.45 7.60
CA TYR A 72 -9.73 11.55 8.40
C TYR A 72 -8.91 10.69 9.38
N LEU A 73 -7.78 10.13 8.94
CA LEU A 73 -6.91 9.30 9.77
C LEU A 73 -6.47 10.04 11.05
N TYR A 74 -6.15 11.33 10.92
CA TYR A 74 -5.69 12.18 12.02
C TYR A 74 -6.78 13.10 12.61
N SER A 75 -8.05 12.94 12.25
CA SER A 75 -9.15 13.69 12.90
C SER A 75 -9.50 13.10 14.27
N GLU A 76 -10.35 13.77 15.05
CA GLU A 76 -10.91 13.15 16.26
C GLU A 76 -11.85 11.98 15.92
N PRO A 77 -11.93 10.92 16.76
CA PRO A 77 -11.10 10.69 17.96
C PRO A 77 -9.68 10.26 17.57
N PHE A 78 -8.66 10.84 18.21
CA PHE A 78 -7.27 10.45 17.95
C PHE A 78 -7.04 9.00 18.38
N ILE A 79 -6.53 8.18 17.47
CA ILE A 79 -6.12 6.79 17.74
C ILE A 79 -4.63 6.75 17.46
N GLU A 80 -3.87 6.23 18.42
CA GLU A 80 -2.45 6.00 18.23
C GLU A 80 -2.28 4.91 17.16
N ASN A 81 -1.51 5.21 16.12
CA ASN A 81 -1.23 4.23 15.07
C ASN A 81 -0.32 3.14 15.64
N ASP A 82 -0.64 1.88 15.37
CA ASP A 82 0.23 0.77 15.73
C ASP A 82 1.58 0.94 14.99
N PRO A 83 2.73 1.00 15.69
CA PRO A 83 4.03 1.10 15.05
C PRO A 83 4.31 0.03 14.00
N LYS A 84 3.65 -1.14 14.11
CA LYS A 84 3.74 -2.21 13.11
C LYS A 84 3.20 -1.81 11.74
N LEU A 85 2.48 -0.70 11.65
CA LEU A 85 1.94 -0.24 10.38
C LEU A 85 2.99 0.45 9.50
N TYR A 86 4.12 0.93 10.05
CA TYR A 86 5.16 1.60 9.25
C TYR A 86 5.78 0.66 8.20
N ASP A 87 5.96 -0.61 8.54
CA ASP A 87 6.50 -1.63 7.62
C ASP A 87 5.57 -1.93 6.43
N GLN A 88 4.28 -1.55 6.51
CA GLN A 88 3.31 -1.78 5.44
C GLN A 88 3.60 -0.93 4.20
N TYR A 89 4.34 0.18 4.34
CA TYR A 89 4.81 0.95 3.19
C TYR A 89 5.81 0.15 2.36
N ILE A 90 6.79 -0.48 3.02
CA ILE A 90 7.78 -1.35 2.40
C ILE A 90 7.08 -2.56 1.75
N ALA A 91 6.09 -3.14 2.43
CA ALA A 91 5.25 -4.19 1.85
C ALA A 91 4.53 -3.72 0.57
N CYS A 92 4.03 -2.48 0.51
CA CYS A 92 3.43 -1.93 -0.69
C CYS A 92 4.45 -1.73 -1.83
N LEU A 93 5.68 -1.27 -1.52
CA LEU A 93 6.76 -1.21 -2.50
C LEU A 93 7.09 -2.60 -3.06
N TYR A 94 7.14 -3.62 -2.19
CA TYR A 94 7.34 -5.00 -2.62
C TYR A 94 6.22 -5.47 -3.56
N LEU A 95 4.94 -5.19 -3.24
CA LEU A 95 3.82 -5.54 -4.12
C LEU A 95 3.89 -4.85 -5.49
N ARG A 96 4.50 -3.67 -5.59
CA ARG A 96 4.80 -2.99 -6.86
C ARG A 96 5.95 -3.68 -7.62
N TYR A 97 7.03 -4.02 -6.93
CA TYR A 97 8.14 -4.82 -7.49
C TYR A 97 7.64 -6.16 -8.04
N ALA A 98 6.84 -6.92 -7.28
CA ALA A 98 6.29 -8.21 -7.70
C ALA A 98 5.36 -8.12 -8.93
N ARG A 99 4.97 -6.91 -9.32
CA ARG A 99 4.17 -6.62 -10.53
C ARG A 99 4.99 -6.00 -11.66
N ASN A 100 6.32 -5.97 -11.52
CA ASN A 100 7.26 -5.32 -12.43
C ASN A 100 7.01 -3.81 -12.60
N GLU A 101 6.42 -3.15 -11.60
CA GLU A 101 6.27 -1.68 -11.58
C GLU A 101 7.49 -0.95 -11.01
N LEU A 102 8.39 -1.72 -10.38
CA LEU A 102 9.66 -1.27 -9.82
C LEU A 102 10.73 -2.31 -10.19
N SER A 103 11.95 -1.86 -10.47
CA SER A 103 13.12 -2.74 -10.43
C SER A 103 13.51 -3.04 -8.98
N TRP A 104 14.34 -4.06 -8.77
CA TRP A 104 14.88 -4.38 -7.46
C TRP A 104 15.66 -3.20 -6.86
N ALA A 105 16.53 -2.56 -7.64
CA ALA A 105 17.26 -1.36 -7.22
C ALA A 105 16.31 -0.22 -6.79
N SER A 106 15.24 0.03 -7.56
CA SER A 106 14.24 1.04 -7.19
C SER A 106 13.45 0.67 -5.93
N PHE A 107 13.20 -0.62 -5.69
CA PHE A 107 12.59 -1.10 -4.45
C PHE A 107 13.51 -0.84 -3.24
N LEU A 108 14.78 -1.21 -3.34
CA LEU A 108 15.76 -1.03 -2.25
C LEU A 108 15.97 0.45 -1.94
N CYS A 109 16.25 1.27 -2.95
CA CYS A 109 16.45 2.71 -2.79
C CYS A 109 15.24 3.37 -2.09
N LYS A 110 14.01 3.10 -2.55
CA LYS A 110 12.80 3.68 -1.95
C LYS A 110 12.51 3.19 -0.55
N SER A 111 12.83 1.93 -0.26
CA SER A 111 12.71 1.39 1.09
C SER A 111 13.70 2.09 2.03
N GLY A 112 14.94 2.29 1.60
CA GLY A 112 15.95 3.05 2.35
C GLY A 112 15.53 4.50 2.62
N GLU A 113 15.05 5.22 1.59
CA GLU A 113 14.53 6.59 1.72
C GLU A 113 13.40 6.69 2.75
N TYR A 114 12.47 5.72 2.72
CA TYR A 114 11.34 5.69 3.65
C TYR A 114 11.77 5.35 5.08
N SER A 115 12.65 4.37 5.24
CA SER A 115 13.19 3.96 6.53
C SER A 115 13.92 5.10 7.23
N ASP A 116 14.72 5.86 6.48
CA ASP A 116 15.46 7.03 6.98
C ASP A 116 14.51 8.13 7.50
N GLY A 117 13.48 8.45 6.72
CA GLY A 117 12.50 9.48 7.08
C GLY A 117 11.58 9.12 8.25
N THR A 118 11.34 7.83 8.50
CA THR A 118 10.38 7.37 9.52
C THR A 118 11.07 6.94 10.82
N GLY A 119 12.25 6.31 10.75
CA GLY A 119 13.02 5.82 11.90
C GLY A 119 12.34 4.76 12.77
N SER A 120 11.14 4.28 12.40
CA SER A 120 10.29 3.41 13.24
C SER A 120 9.95 2.06 12.57
N VAL A 121 10.63 1.74 11.48
CA VAL A 121 10.49 0.47 10.74
C VAL A 121 11.39 -0.62 11.32
N LYS A 122 11.14 -1.89 10.96
CA LYS A 122 11.93 -3.05 11.40
C LYS A 122 13.41 -2.97 11.05
N GLU A 123 13.69 -2.52 9.83
CA GLU A 123 15.04 -2.47 9.28
C GLU A 123 15.42 -1.03 8.95
N PRO A 124 16.58 -0.56 9.42
CA PRO A 124 17.01 0.81 9.22
C PRO A 124 17.39 1.07 7.76
N CYS A 125 17.66 2.32 7.39
CA CYS A 125 17.94 2.67 6.00
C CYS A 125 19.21 1.99 5.47
N GLU A 126 20.22 1.79 6.33
CA GLU A 126 21.47 1.10 6.03
C GLU A 126 21.23 -0.31 5.51
N TYR A 127 20.27 -1.06 6.09
CA TYR A 127 19.94 -2.40 5.60
C TYR A 127 19.58 -2.40 4.11
N PHE A 128 18.78 -1.42 3.66
CA PHE A 128 18.38 -1.34 2.26
C PHE A 128 19.48 -0.80 1.36
N TYR A 129 20.28 0.16 1.85
CA TYR A 129 21.37 0.73 1.09
C TYR A 129 22.56 -0.23 0.93
N ASP A 130 22.86 -1.04 1.95
CA ASP A 130 23.89 -2.09 1.85
C ASP A 130 23.51 -3.12 0.79
N LEU A 131 22.26 -3.59 0.79
CA LEU A 131 21.75 -4.48 -0.25
C LEU A 131 21.81 -3.85 -1.65
N LEU A 132 21.52 -2.54 -1.75
CA LEU A 132 21.57 -1.81 -3.01
C LEU A 132 23.01 -1.72 -3.53
N ASN A 133 23.96 -1.37 -2.66
CA ASN A 133 25.37 -1.28 -2.99
C ASN A 133 25.90 -2.64 -3.46
N GLU A 134 25.63 -3.73 -2.73
CA GLU A 134 26.00 -5.08 -3.15
C GLU A 134 25.39 -5.46 -4.51
N PHE A 135 24.13 -5.07 -4.74
CA PHE A 135 23.45 -5.36 -5.99
C PHE A 135 24.07 -4.59 -7.17
N GLU A 136 24.40 -3.32 -6.98
CA GLU A 136 25.09 -2.49 -7.97
C GLU A 136 26.52 -2.97 -8.25
N GLU A 137 27.28 -3.34 -7.21
CA GLU A 137 28.63 -3.92 -7.34
C GLU A 137 28.64 -5.27 -8.05
N SER A 138 27.55 -6.04 -7.93
CA SER A 138 27.37 -7.30 -8.67
C SER A 138 26.98 -7.11 -10.14
N GLU A 139 26.95 -5.87 -10.63
CA GLU A 139 26.42 -5.50 -11.95
C GLU A 139 24.97 -6.00 -12.17
N TYR A 140 24.13 -5.86 -11.14
CA TYR A 140 22.72 -6.23 -11.17
C TYR A 140 22.49 -7.74 -11.38
N SER A 141 23.27 -8.57 -10.68
CA SER A 141 23.19 -10.04 -10.78
C SER A 141 21.80 -10.57 -10.38
N SER A 142 21.16 -11.29 -11.30
CA SER A 142 19.86 -11.93 -11.05
C SER A 142 19.90 -13.03 -9.97
N GLU A 143 21.07 -13.61 -9.72
CA GLU A 143 21.25 -14.61 -8.65
C GLU A 143 21.28 -13.92 -7.29
N LEU A 144 21.98 -12.79 -7.18
CA LEU A 144 22.01 -11.98 -5.98
C LEU A 144 20.63 -11.39 -5.67
N GLU A 145 19.93 -10.86 -6.69
CA GLU A 145 18.55 -10.38 -6.53
C GLU A 145 17.66 -11.46 -5.91
N LYS A 146 17.69 -12.70 -6.42
CA LYS A 146 16.90 -13.81 -5.86
C LYS A 146 17.23 -14.09 -4.39
N HIS A 147 18.51 -14.02 -4.02
CA HIS A 147 18.94 -14.25 -2.65
C HIS A 147 18.47 -13.14 -1.71
N GLN A 148 18.71 -11.88 -2.08
CA GLN A 148 18.27 -10.72 -1.31
C GLN A 148 16.74 -10.66 -1.19
N LEU A 149 16.03 -10.95 -2.29
CA LEU A 149 14.57 -11.04 -2.33
C LEU A 149 14.03 -12.02 -1.29
N PHE A 150 14.62 -13.22 -1.20
CA PHE A 150 14.23 -14.20 -0.20
C PHE A 150 14.38 -13.65 1.23
N GLY A 151 15.53 -13.02 1.53
CA GLY A 151 15.79 -12.42 2.84
C GLY A 151 14.81 -11.30 3.21
N VAL A 152 14.52 -10.40 2.26
CA VAL A 152 13.55 -9.31 2.46
C VAL A 152 12.13 -9.85 2.65
N VAL A 153 11.69 -10.79 1.80
CA VAL A 153 10.34 -11.35 1.90
C VAL A 153 10.14 -12.05 3.24
N GLU A 154 11.12 -12.79 3.75
CA GLU A 154 11.02 -13.41 5.07
C GLU A 154 10.83 -12.39 6.20
N LYS A 155 11.57 -11.28 6.17
CA LYS A 155 11.48 -10.21 7.19
C LYS A 155 10.14 -9.47 7.18
N PHE A 156 9.61 -9.21 5.98
CA PHE A 156 8.39 -8.40 5.78
C PHE A 156 7.13 -9.24 5.49
N ARG A 157 7.22 -10.57 5.63
CA ARG A 157 6.14 -11.52 5.30
C ARG A 157 4.80 -11.14 5.95
N SER A 158 4.80 -10.81 7.24
CA SER A 158 3.59 -10.43 7.97
C SER A 158 2.88 -9.21 7.38
N ASP A 159 3.66 -8.22 6.92
CA ASP A 159 3.14 -6.96 6.39
C ASP A 159 2.65 -7.11 4.96
N ILE A 160 3.37 -7.92 4.17
CA ILE A 160 2.95 -8.35 2.84
C ILE A 160 1.61 -9.10 2.94
N ASP A 161 1.50 -10.05 3.87
CA ASP A 161 0.29 -10.83 4.09
C ASP A 161 -0.88 -9.96 4.59
N ALA A 162 -0.59 -8.90 5.36
CA ALA A 162 -1.61 -7.96 5.84
C ALA A 162 -2.11 -7.01 4.74
N MET A 163 -1.25 -6.61 3.79
CA MET A 163 -1.59 -5.64 2.74
C MET A 163 -2.15 -6.31 1.48
N ASN A 164 -1.68 -7.50 1.13
CA ASN A 164 -2.03 -8.17 -0.11
C ASN A 164 -3.55 -8.38 -0.30
N PRO A 165 -4.33 -8.86 0.70
CA PRO A 165 -5.77 -9.06 0.53
C PRO A 165 -6.52 -7.77 0.17
N ILE A 166 -6.17 -6.66 0.83
CA ILE A 166 -6.78 -5.35 0.58
C ILE A 166 -6.37 -4.85 -0.81
N TYR A 167 -5.10 -5.01 -1.17
CA TYR A 167 -4.64 -4.67 -2.51
C TYR A 167 -5.34 -5.50 -3.60
N GLN A 168 -5.56 -6.81 -3.41
CA GLN A 168 -6.31 -7.63 -4.38
C GLN A 168 -7.75 -7.16 -4.56
N MET A 169 -8.41 -6.66 -3.50
CA MET A 169 -9.72 -6.02 -3.60
C MET A 169 -9.66 -4.79 -4.53
N PHE A 170 -8.72 -3.87 -4.30
CA PHE A 170 -8.53 -2.68 -5.16
C PHE A 170 -8.11 -3.02 -6.60
N ARG A 171 -7.35 -4.10 -6.79
CA ARG A 171 -7.03 -4.62 -8.13
C ARG A 171 -8.28 -5.12 -8.86
N GLY A 172 -9.24 -5.70 -8.14
CA GLY A 172 -10.56 -6.05 -8.68
C GLY A 172 -11.30 -4.84 -9.24
N TYR A 173 -11.30 -3.73 -8.50
CA TYR A 173 -11.87 -2.46 -8.95
C TYR A 173 -11.15 -1.86 -10.15
N TYR A 174 -9.81 -1.90 -10.16
CA TYR A 174 -9.04 -1.45 -11.31
C TYR A 174 -9.41 -2.21 -12.60
N LYS A 175 -9.54 -3.54 -12.53
CA LYS A 175 -9.98 -4.36 -13.67
C LYS A 175 -11.38 -3.96 -14.16
N LYS A 176 -12.33 -3.77 -13.25
CA LYS A 176 -13.67 -3.28 -13.59
C LYS A 176 -13.61 -1.90 -14.26
N TYR A 177 -12.77 -1.00 -13.75
CA TYR A 177 -12.59 0.34 -14.31
C TYR A 177 -12.06 0.29 -15.74
N VAL A 178 -11.01 -0.49 -15.99
CA VAL A 178 -10.43 -0.64 -17.33
C VAL A 178 -11.44 -1.24 -18.30
N ASN A 179 -12.15 -2.31 -17.91
CA ASN A 179 -13.13 -2.97 -18.77
C ASN A 179 -14.37 -2.13 -19.11
N ARG A 180 -14.74 -1.14 -18.26
CA ARG A 180 -15.83 -0.20 -18.56
C ARG A 180 -15.44 0.88 -19.58
N ASN A 181 -14.14 1.08 -19.79
CA ASN A 181 -13.58 2.12 -20.65
C ASN A 181 -12.90 1.53 -21.91
N LEU A 182 -13.09 0.25 -22.19
CA LEU A 182 -12.76 -0.45 -23.43
C LEU A 182 -14.05 -0.73 -24.19
#